data_AF-A0A259M588-F1
#
_entry.id   AF-A0A259M588-F1
#
_cell.length_a   1.000
_cell.length_b   1.000
_cell.length_c   1.000
_cell.angle_alpha   90.00
_cell.angle_beta   90.00
_cell.angle_gamma   90.00
#
_symmetry.space_group_name_H-M   'P 1'
#
loop_
_entity.id
_entity.type
_entity.pdbx_description
1 polymer ?
#
loop_
_entity_poly.entity_id
_entity_poly.type
_entity_poly.pdbx_seq_one_letter_code
_entity_poly.pdbx_strand_id
1 'polypeptide(L)'
;MATPNPGFFERQAHARRNTGLLVVLFLTAVTLITLAVCLVGYTVTRSESSNLPFHYWLLSSHGLITSGGVIALIGIGSLIRWAALAGGGSKVAEMVGARPIEPDTRDPEERTLRNIVEEMAIASGVPVPSLYVMDNETGINAFVAGYTPGEAVMVVTHGALTQLSRDELQGVVGHEFSHILNGDMRINVRLIALLAGILMIGQIGHFLLRAGFYSGGRHRSRDGRAQAAIGLVGLALMVIGYVGVFFGRLIQSAVSRQREMLADASAVQFTRNPEGIGGALFKIGVKGGYLDTTSHASDMNHMCFTESARMKFASLLASHPPIDERIQAIQPGLMARLKSRLRDTQPAHATRAATSQPSATRGGAISASSGAISASSEAISAFSEAVSAPSRGTRATPAASVSARVGKVSDQTEAYATRLLADLPATFRTLLYTRAGAIQLCYGLLVHETTDAERHTRLAGLNQHGLLGANPELLDKLLPTIDRLGADIRFPALELAMPALRKLDPDERASLLDNVRLLIHAD
;
A
#
# COMPACT_ATOMS: atom_id res chain seq x y z
N MET A 1 30.41 -17.21 -6.28
CA MET A 1 31.07 -16.29 -5.33
C MET A 1 29.98 -15.54 -4.61
N ALA A 2 29.73 -15.87 -3.33
CA ALA A 2 28.79 -15.12 -2.51
C ALA A 2 29.43 -13.76 -2.18
N THR A 3 28.82 -12.67 -2.63
CA THR A 3 29.25 -11.33 -2.24
C THR A 3 29.07 -11.19 -0.72
N PRO A 4 30.08 -10.69 0.01
CA PRO A 4 29.97 -10.51 1.45
C PRO A 4 28.81 -9.56 1.74
N ASN A 5 28.02 -9.91 2.75
CA ASN A 5 26.87 -9.13 3.18
C ASN A 5 27.39 -7.75 3.65
N PRO A 6 27.05 -6.64 2.96
CA PRO A 6 27.69 -5.36 3.20
C PRO A 6 27.47 -4.91 4.64
N GLY A 7 28.51 -4.38 5.28
CA GLY A 7 28.47 -3.96 6.68
C GLY A 7 27.44 -2.83 6.92
N PHE A 8 27.00 -2.63 8.17
CA PHE A 8 26.06 -1.54 8.53
C PHE A 8 26.53 -0.16 8.03
N PHE A 9 27.83 0.12 8.14
CA PHE A 9 28.45 1.36 7.66
C PHE A 9 28.45 1.49 6.13
N GLU A 10 28.62 0.39 5.40
CA GLU A 10 28.52 0.39 3.94
C GLU A 10 27.08 0.64 3.49
N ARG A 11 26.09 0.04 4.16
CA ARG A 11 24.67 0.31 3.90
C ARG A 11 24.33 1.79 4.18
N GLN A 12 24.88 2.36 5.24
CA GLN A 12 24.68 3.78 5.56
C GLN A 12 25.37 4.71 4.55
N ALA A 13 26.58 4.36 4.08
CA ALA A 13 27.28 5.10 3.04
C ALA A 13 26.56 5.02 1.68
N HIS A 14 26.03 3.86 1.32
CA HIS A 14 25.25 3.66 0.10
C HIS A 14 23.96 4.48 0.11
N ALA A 15 23.24 4.51 1.25
CA ALA A 15 22.04 5.32 1.43
C ALA A 15 22.32 6.83 1.34
N ARG A 16 23.43 7.31 1.92
CA ARG A 16 23.84 8.73 1.83
C ARG A 16 24.25 9.13 0.42
N ARG A 17 25.02 8.29 -0.29
CA ARG A 17 25.43 8.54 -1.68
C ARG A 17 24.23 8.63 -2.62
N ASN A 18 23.26 7.72 -2.48
CA ASN A 18 22.05 7.74 -3.28
C ASN A 18 21.22 9.00 -3.00
N THR A 19 21.06 9.39 -1.73
CA THR A 19 20.35 10.64 -1.36
C THR A 19 21.04 11.87 -1.95
N GLY A 20 22.38 11.95 -1.89
CA GLY A 20 23.14 13.04 -2.50
C GLY A 20 22.97 13.12 -4.02
N LEU A 21 22.97 11.98 -4.70
CA LEU A 21 22.74 11.90 -6.15
C LEU A 21 21.34 12.41 -6.53
N LEU A 22 20.31 12.08 -5.76
CA LEU A 22 18.94 12.57 -6.00
C LEU A 22 18.85 14.08 -5.86
N VAL A 23 19.50 14.66 -4.84
CA VAL A 23 19.56 16.11 -4.65
C VAL A 23 20.27 16.78 -5.83
N VAL A 24 21.39 16.22 -6.29
CA VAL A 24 22.11 16.74 -7.47
C VAL A 24 21.25 16.68 -8.73
N LEU A 25 20.56 15.57 -8.98
CA LEU A 25 19.64 15.43 -10.11
C LEU A 25 18.50 16.45 -10.05
N PHE A 26 17.91 16.66 -8.87
CA PHE A 26 16.85 17.63 -8.68
C PHE A 26 17.34 19.07 -8.92
N LEU A 27 18.48 19.46 -8.33
CA LEU A 27 19.07 20.78 -8.53
C LEU A 27 19.39 21.02 -10.00
N THR A 28 19.95 20.00 -10.68
CA THR A 28 20.26 20.06 -12.11
C THR A 28 18.99 20.25 -12.95
N ALA A 29 17.91 19.53 -12.62
CA ALA A 29 16.61 19.69 -13.28
C ALA A 29 16.06 21.11 -13.11
N VAL A 30 16.06 21.64 -11.87
CA VAL A 30 15.61 23.01 -11.58
C VAL A 30 16.43 24.04 -12.35
N THR A 31 17.76 23.90 -12.38
CA THR A 31 18.65 24.81 -13.12
C THR A 31 18.36 24.77 -14.62
N LEU A 32 18.26 23.58 -15.22
CA LEU A 32 18.00 23.43 -16.66
C LEU A 32 16.64 23.99 -17.06
N ILE A 33 15.60 23.73 -16.27
CA ILE A 33 14.26 24.28 -16.49
C ILE A 33 14.28 25.80 -16.38
N THR A 34 14.93 26.34 -15.35
CA THR A 34 15.05 27.80 -15.15
C THR A 34 15.74 28.45 -16.35
N LEU A 35 16.88 27.89 -16.81
CA LEU A 35 17.58 28.39 -17.99
C LEU A 35 16.73 28.31 -19.27
N ALA A 36 15.95 27.24 -19.44
CA ALA A 36 15.07 27.09 -20.58
C ALA A 36 13.93 28.12 -20.58
N VAL A 37 13.31 28.38 -19.42
CA VAL A 37 12.28 29.43 -19.30
C VAL A 37 12.88 30.82 -19.51
N CYS A 38 14.08 31.07 -18.99
CA CYS A 38 14.84 32.29 -19.25
C CYS A 38 15.13 32.48 -20.74
N LEU A 39 15.46 31.43 -21.48
CA LEU A 39 15.65 31.50 -22.93
C LEU A 39 14.35 31.93 -23.64
N VAL A 40 13.19 31.39 -23.22
CA VAL A 40 11.88 31.82 -23.74
C VAL A 40 11.63 33.30 -23.40
N GLY A 41 11.85 33.70 -22.15
CA GLY A 41 11.73 35.09 -21.71
C GLY A 41 12.64 36.05 -22.51
N TYR A 42 13.86 35.63 -22.82
CA TYR A 42 14.77 36.36 -23.70
C TYR A 42 14.18 36.54 -25.10
N THR A 43 13.63 35.48 -25.72
CA THR A 43 13.03 35.61 -27.05
C THR A 43 11.83 36.55 -27.09
N VAL A 44 11.04 36.63 -26.02
CA VAL A 44 9.88 37.51 -25.92
C VAL A 44 10.32 38.97 -25.71
N THR A 45 11.21 39.20 -24.73
CA THR A 45 11.67 40.55 -24.34
C THR A 45 12.71 41.15 -25.30
N ARG A 46 13.35 40.34 -26.15
CA ARG A 46 14.28 40.80 -27.20
C ARG A 46 13.63 41.77 -28.20
N SER A 47 12.30 41.74 -28.33
CA SER A 47 11.58 42.70 -29.17
C SER A 47 11.46 44.10 -28.54
N GLU A 48 11.50 44.19 -27.20
CA GLU A 48 11.31 45.44 -26.45
C GLU A 48 12.61 46.00 -25.84
N SER A 49 13.59 45.14 -25.58
CA SER A 49 14.87 45.49 -24.97
C SER A 49 16.03 45.26 -25.94
N SER A 50 17.05 46.13 -25.87
CA SER A 50 18.21 46.20 -26.77
C SER A 50 18.87 44.84 -27.07
N ASN A 51 19.49 44.71 -28.25
CA ASN A 51 20.14 43.50 -28.84
C ASN A 51 21.33 42.92 -28.02
N LEU A 52 21.17 42.79 -26.70
CA LEU A 52 22.17 42.25 -25.80
C LEU A 52 22.27 40.72 -25.97
N PRO A 53 23.48 40.15 -25.89
CA PRO A 53 23.67 38.71 -25.81
C PRO A 53 22.91 38.08 -24.62
N PHE A 54 22.47 36.83 -24.75
CA PHE A 54 21.69 36.12 -23.73
C PHE A 54 22.29 36.16 -22.32
N HIS A 55 23.61 36.01 -22.18
CA HIS A 55 24.27 36.03 -20.87
C HIS A 55 24.15 37.39 -20.17
N TYR A 56 24.20 38.51 -20.91
CA TYR A 56 23.96 39.83 -20.32
C TYR A 56 22.49 40.03 -19.95
N TRP A 57 21.57 39.52 -20.76
CA TRP A 57 20.14 39.54 -20.43
C TRP A 57 19.83 38.70 -19.18
N LEU A 58 20.47 37.55 -19.02
CA LEU A 58 20.27 36.66 -17.87
C LEU A 58 20.64 37.34 -16.54
N LEU A 59 21.70 38.15 -16.54
CA LEU A 59 22.12 38.95 -15.37
C LEU A 59 21.37 40.28 -15.26
N SER A 60 20.55 40.67 -16.22
CA SER A 60 19.74 41.88 -16.16
C SER A 60 18.57 41.74 -15.17
N SER A 61 17.93 42.86 -14.80
CA SER A 61 16.73 42.84 -13.96
C SER A 61 15.64 41.90 -14.49
N HIS A 62 15.42 41.86 -15.81
CA HIS A 62 14.43 40.95 -16.42
C HIS A 62 14.80 39.48 -16.28
N GLY A 63 16.08 39.14 -16.45
CA GLY A 63 16.59 37.78 -16.29
C GLY A 63 16.52 37.30 -14.84
N LEU A 64 16.89 38.16 -13.89
CA LEU A 64 16.82 37.86 -12.45
C LEU A 64 15.39 37.72 -11.96
N ILE A 65 14.47 38.60 -12.37
CA ILE A 65 13.04 38.49 -12.05
C ILE A 65 12.45 37.21 -12.63
N THR A 66 12.78 36.87 -13.88
CA THR A 66 12.30 35.62 -14.51
C THR A 66 12.83 34.39 -13.79
N SER A 67 14.13 34.33 -13.51
CA SER A 67 14.77 33.21 -12.81
C SER A 67 14.22 33.04 -11.40
N GLY A 68 14.14 34.14 -10.64
CA GLY A 68 13.57 34.15 -9.29
C GLY A 68 12.10 33.74 -9.29
N GLY A 69 11.33 34.21 -10.27
CA GLY A 69 9.93 33.83 -10.46
C GLY A 69 9.75 32.33 -10.72
N VAL A 70 10.59 31.72 -11.57
CA VAL A 70 10.53 30.27 -11.85
C VAL A 70 10.92 29.45 -10.61
N ILE A 71 11.99 29.83 -9.91
CA ILE A 71 12.42 29.14 -8.68
C ILE A 71 11.34 29.25 -7.59
N ALA A 72 10.77 30.45 -7.42
CA ALA A 72 9.67 30.67 -6.49
C ALA A 72 8.45 29.85 -6.88
N LEU A 73 8.09 29.78 -8.16
CA LEU A 73 6.98 28.97 -8.66
C LEU A 73 7.18 27.49 -8.35
N ILE A 74 8.36 26.92 -8.66
CA ILE A 74 8.69 25.53 -8.33
C ILE A 74 8.60 25.31 -6.82
N GLY A 75 9.23 26.18 -6.02
CA GLY A 75 9.22 26.09 -4.57
C GLY A 75 7.82 26.16 -3.96
N ILE A 76 6.99 27.09 -4.43
CA ILE A 76 5.59 27.25 -4.01
C ILE A 76 4.78 26.02 -4.42
N GLY A 77 4.91 25.53 -5.66
CA GLY A 77 4.21 24.34 -6.12
C GLY A 77 4.55 23.10 -5.28
N SER A 78 5.83 22.90 -4.98
CA SER A 78 6.28 21.82 -4.09
C SER A 78 5.78 22.00 -2.65
N LEU A 79 5.76 23.24 -2.14
CA LEU A 79 5.28 23.55 -0.79
C LEU A 79 3.77 23.33 -0.65
N ILE A 80 2.98 23.76 -1.65
CA ILE A 80 1.53 23.52 -1.69
C ILE A 80 1.26 22.02 -1.68
N ARG A 81 1.97 21.24 -2.51
CA ARG A 81 1.81 19.78 -2.53
C ARG A 81 2.25 19.14 -1.22
N TRP A 82 3.34 19.62 -0.62
CA TRP A 82 3.79 19.16 0.69
C TRP A 82 2.72 19.39 1.77
N ALA A 83 2.15 20.59 1.83
CA ALA A 83 1.09 20.94 2.77
C ALA A 83 -0.17 20.09 2.54
N ALA A 84 -0.56 19.86 1.29
CA ALA A 84 -1.69 19.02 0.93
C ALA A 84 -1.52 17.55 1.38
N LEU A 85 -0.28 17.05 1.38
CA LEU A 85 0.05 15.68 1.78
C LEU A 85 0.43 15.55 3.26
N ALA A 86 0.53 16.65 4.01
CA ALA A 86 0.96 16.64 5.41
C ALA A 86 -0.01 15.89 6.34
N GLY A 87 -1.27 15.73 5.94
CA GLY A 87 -2.30 15.01 6.70
C GLY A 87 -2.16 13.48 6.74
N GLY A 88 -1.06 12.92 6.24
CA GLY A 88 -0.74 11.49 6.32
C GLY A 88 -1.19 10.69 5.09
N GLY A 89 -1.18 9.36 5.23
CA GLY A 89 -1.49 8.45 4.11
C GLY A 89 -2.90 8.61 3.55
N SER A 90 -3.88 8.93 4.40
CA SER A 90 -5.28 9.13 4.00
C SER A 90 -5.45 10.25 2.96
N LYS A 91 -4.66 11.32 3.03
CA LYS A 91 -4.67 12.39 2.02
C LYS A 91 -4.17 11.94 0.66
N VAL A 92 -3.24 10.99 0.61
CA VAL A 92 -2.80 10.37 -0.64
C VAL A 92 -3.92 9.48 -1.21
N ALA A 93 -4.65 8.75 -0.37
CA ALA A 93 -5.79 7.93 -0.80
C ALA A 93 -6.96 8.79 -1.31
N GLU A 94 -7.30 9.88 -0.62
CA GLU A 94 -8.32 10.85 -1.06
C GLU A 94 -7.94 11.50 -2.41
N MET A 95 -6.65 11.83 -2.58
CA MET A 95 -6.14 12.45 -3.81
C MET A 95 -6.37 11.57 -5.05
N VAL A 96 -6.35 10.24 -4.90
CA VAL A 96 -6.64 9.31 -6.00
C VAL A 96 -8.11 8.93 -6.10
N GLY A 97 -8.97 9.51 -5.27
CA GLY A 97 -10.39 9.17 -5.23
C GLY A 97 -10.67 7.76 -4.70
N ALA A 98 -9.79 7.20 -3.87
CA ALA A 98 -10.02 5.90 -3.26
C ALA A 98 -11.03 5.99 -2.10
N ARG A 99 -11.92 5.00 -2.00
CA ARG A 99 -12.93 4.87 -0.95
C ARG A 99 -12.37 4.04 0.21
N PRO A 100 -12.58 4.43 1.48
CA PRO A 100 -12.20 3.60 2.62
C PRO A 100 -13.02 2.30 2.67
N ILE A 101 -12.36 1.21 3.07
CA ILE A 101 -13.02 -0.07 3.34
C ILE A 101 -13.44 -0.09 4.81
N GLU A 102 -14.70 -0.47 5.06
CA GLU A 102 -15.22 -0.60 6.42
C GLU A 102 -14.87 -1.95 7.05
N PRO A 103 -14.55 -2.02 8.36
CA PRO A 103 -14.17 -3.28 9.01
C PRO A 103 -15.32 -4.29 9.04
N ASP A 104 -16.56 -3.84 8.97
CA ASP A 104 -17.76 -4.68 8.92
C ASP A 104 -18.29 -4.88 7.49
N THR A 105 -17.46 -4.62 6.47
CA THR A 105 -17.84 -4.80 5.06
C THR A 105 -18.42 -6.21 4.80
N ARG A 106 -19.49 -6.22 4.02
CA ARG A 106 -20.20 -7.45 3.59
C ARG A 106 -19.64 -8.00 2.29
N ASP A 107 -18.79 -7.24 1.59
CA ASP A 107 -18.20 -7.65 0.33
C ASP A 107 -17.19 -8.80 0.56
N PRO A 108 -17.35 -9.97 -0.08
CA PRO A 108 -16.42 -11.09 0.03
C PRO A 108 -14.98 -10.76 -0.38
N GLU A 109 -14.78 -9.90 -1.39
CA GLU A 109 -13.46 -9.54 -1.89
C GLU A 109 -12.74 -8.60 -0.93
N GLU A 110 -13.44 -7.57 -0.42
CA GLU A 110 -12.88 -6.66 0.60
C GLU A 110 -12.56 -7.41 1.90
N ARG A 111 -13.39 -8.40 2.29
CA ARG A 111 -13.10 -9.29 3.43
C ARG A 111 -11.87 -10.15 3.18
N THR A 112 -11.69 -10.67 1.97
CA THR A 112 -10.52 -11.46 1.59
C THR A 112 -9.25 -10.62 1.67
N LEU A 113 -9.29 -9.39 1.13
CA LEU A 113 -8.20 -8.43 1.26
C LEU A 113 -7.85 -8.19 2.73
N ARG A 114 -8.85 -7.92 3.58
CA ARG A 114 -8.61 -7.65 5.00
C ARG A 114 -7.90 -8.82 5.69
N ASN A 115 -8.38 -10.05 5.47
CA ASN A 115 -7.74 -11.25 6.03
C ASN A 115 -6.28 -11.37 5.57
N ILE A 116 -6.01 -11.15 4.28
CA ILE A 116 -4.65 -11.16 3.72
C ILE A 116 -3.77 -10.08 4.38
N VAL A 117 -4.30 -8.89 4.58
CA VAL A 117 -3.56 -7.78 5.21
C VAL A 117 -3.24 -8.10 6.67
N GLU A 118 -4.18 -8.67 7.42
CA GLU A 118 -3.96 -9.12 8.80
C GLU A 118 -2.88 -10.22 8.87
N GLU A 119 -2.92 -11.18 7.94
CA GLU A 119 -1.88 -12.21 7.82
C GLU A 119 -0.50 -11.61 7.55
N MET A 120 -0.41 -10.63 6.64
CA MET A 120 0.86 -9.98 6.30
C MET A 120 1.36 -9.06 7.42
N ALA A 121 0.47 -8.39 8.15
CA ALA A 121 0.80 -7.61 9.34
C ALA A 121 1.48 -8.49 10.41
N ILE A 122 0.94 -9.69 10.64
CA ILE A 122 1.53 -10.68 11.55
C ILE A 122 2.89 -11.14 11.01
N ALA A 123 2.97 -11.50 9.73
CA ALA A 123 4.19 -12.02 9.11
C ALA A 123 5.35 -11.00 9.10
N SER A 124 5.06 -9.72 8.87
CA SER A 124 6.06 -8.66 8.80
C SER A 124 6.30 -7.93 10.13
N GLY A 125 5.45 -8.14 11.14
CA GLY A 125 5.49 -7.41 12.41
C GLY A 125 5.13 -5.93 12.30
N VAL A 126 4.32 -5.58 11.30
CA VAL A 126 3.89 -4.20 11.02
C VAL A 126 2.42 -4.05 11.38
N PRO A 127 1.98 -2.93 11.99
CA PRO A 127 0.56 -2.71 12.26
C PRO A 127 -0.31 -2.75 10.99
N VAL A 128 -1.51 -3.31 11.09
CA VAL A 128 -2.48 -3.36 9.98
C VAL A 128 -2.75 -1.94 9.44
N PRO A 129 -2.46 -1.63 8.17
CA PRO A 129 -2.74 -0.31 7.59
C PRO A 129 -4.24 -0.10 7.36
N SER A 130 -4.67 1.16 7.28
CA SER A 130 -6.05 1.48 6.86
C SER A 130 -6.24 1.14 5.39
N LEU A 131 -7.33 0.47 5.06
CA LEU A 131 -7.57 -0.08 3.72
C LEU A 131 -8.49 0.82 2.89
N TYR A 132 -8.14 1.01 1.63
CA TYR A 132 -8.89 1.78 0.64
C TYR A 132 -8.95 1.03 -0.69
N VAL A 133 -10.01 1.28 -1.45
CA VAL A 133 -10.21 0.71 -2.79
C VAL A 133 -10.50 1.80 -3.82
N MET A 134 -9.89 1.65 -4.99
CA MET A 134 -10.20 2.46 -6.18
C MET A 134 -11.22 1.72 -7.04
N ASP A 135 -12.50 2.02 -6.83
CA ASP A 135 -13.62 1.29 -7.45
C ASP A 135 -13.63 1.40 -9.00
N ASN A 136 -13.17 2.53 -9.53
CA ASN A 136 -13.23 2.83 -10.98
C ASN A 136 -12.01 2.34 -11.78
N GLU A 137 -11.02 1.73 -11.12
CA GLU A 137 -9.78 1.31 -11.78
C GLU A 137 -9.77 -0.20 -12.05
N THR A 138 -9.64 -0.57 -13.32
CA THR A 138 -9.64 -1.97 -13.77
C THR A 138 -8.24 -2.55 -13.92
N GLY A 139 -7.19 -1.72 -13.95
CA GLY A 139 -5.81 -2.17 -13.93
C GLY A 139 -5.48 -2.88 -12.61
N ILE A 140 -4.62 -3.90 -12.65
CA ILE A 140 -4.15 -4.58 -11.44
C ILE A 140 -3.07 -3.72 -10.79
N ASN A 141 -3.39 -3.03 -9.71
CA ASN A 141 -2.44 -2.18 -8.99
C ASN A 141 -2.76 -2.08 -7.48
N ALA A 142 -1.74 -1.78 -6.69
CA ALA A 142 -1.82 -1.50 -5.26
C ALA A 142 -0.70 -0.53 -4.88
N PHE A 143 -0.84 0.20 -3.78
CA PHE A 143 0.24 0.99 -3.21
C PHE A 143 0.03 1.27 -1.73
N VAL A 144 1.11 1.61 -1.03
CA VAL A 144 1.07 2.10 0.33
C VAL A 144 1.56 3.55 0.46
N ALA A 145 0.93 4.30 1.36
CA ALA A 145 1.27 5.70 1.62
C ALA A 145 1.23 6.03 3.11
N GLY A 146 2.10 6.95 3.53
CA GLY A 146 2.20 7.40 4.92
C GLY A 146 3.61 7.87 5.28
N TYR A 147 3.72 8.57 6.42
CA TYR A 147 5.03 9.00 6.96
C TYR A 147 5.59 8.02 7.99
N THR A 148 4.72 7.27 8.65
CA THR A 148 5.05 6.26 9.66
C THR A 148 4.22 4.99 9.44
N PRO A 149 4.69 3.80 9.87
CA PRO A 149 3.90 2.56 9.79
C PRO A 149 2.56 2.63 10.53
N GLY A 150 2.49 3.38 11.63
CA GLY A 150 1.26 3.58 12.42
C GLY A 150 0.19 4.43 11.74
N GLU A 151 0.54 5.13 10.66
CA GLU A 151 -0.38 5.97 9.87
C GLU A 151 -0.41 5.53 8.40
N ALA A 152 0.07 4.31 8.13
CA ALA A 152 0.09 3.74 6.80
C ALA A 152 -1.33 3.47 6.31
N VAL A 153 -1.57 3.82 5.05
CA VAL A 153 -2.73 3.36 4.28
C VAL A 153 -2.29 2.45 3.17
N MET A 154 -3.12 1.48 2.85
CA MET A 154 -2.96 0.60 1.69
C MET A 154 -4.15 0.82 0.77
N VAL A 155 -3.85 1.15 -0.48
CA VAL A 155 -4.84 1.38 -1.52
C VAL A 155 -4.71 0.26 -2.54
N VAL A 156 -5.82 -0.40 -2.85
CA VAL A 156 -5.89 -1.41 -3.91
C VAL A 156 -6.87 -0.99 -4.99
N THR A 157 -6.62 -1.39 -6.22
CA THR A 157 -7.56 -1.20 -7.34
C THR A 157 -8.65 -2.26 -7.33
N HIS A 158 -9.82 -1.95 -7.87
CA HIS A 158 -10.85 -2.96 -8.13
C HIS A 158 -10.34 -4.09 -9.03
N GLY A 159 -9.47 -3.77 -10.00
CA GLY A 159 -8.77 -4.76 -10.83
C GLY A 159 -7.91 -5.73 -10.03
N ALA A 160 -7.21 -5.28 -9.00
CA ALA A 160 -6.42 -6.17 -8.14
C ALA A 160 -7.30 -7.12 -7.31
N LEU A 161 -8.44 -6.64 -6.81
CA LEU A 161 -9.37 -7.47 -6.01
C LEU A 161 -10.06 -8.56 -6.84
N THR A 162 -10.52 -8.21 -8.03
CA THR A 162 -11.35 -9.10 -8.87
C THR A 162 -10.54 -10.05 -9.76
N GLN A 163 -9.31 -9.69 -10.13
CA GLN A 163 -8.54 -10.42 -11.15
C GLN A 163 -7.39 -11.26 -10.60
N LEU A 164 -6.92 -10.94 -9.40
CA LEU A 164 -5.91 -11.74 -8.71
C LEU A 164 -6.59 -12.85 -7.92
N SER A 165 -5.99 -14.03 -7.94
CA SER A 165 -6.31 -15.07 -6.97
C SER A 165 -5.88 -14.64 -5.57
N ARG A 166 -6.40 -15.30 -4.53
CA ARG A 166 -6.03 -15.03 -3.14
C ARG A 166 -4.51 -15.03 -2.93
N ASP A 167 -3.81 -16.01 -3.48
CA ASP A 167 -2.35 -16.16 -3.34
C ASP A 167 -1.57 -15.07 -4.09
N GLU A 168 -2.05 -14.66 -5.26
CA GLU A 168 -1.45 -13.56 -6.01
C GLU A 168 -1.67 -12.22 -5.31
N LEU A 169 -2.89 -11.98 -4.80
CA LEU A 169 -3.19 -10.79 -4.00
C LEU A 169 -2.36 -10.77 -2.71
N GLN A 170 -2.19 -11.92 -2.05
CA GLN A 170 -1.30 -12.05 -0.89
C GLN A 170 0.17 -11.75 -1.25
N GLY A 171 0.62 -12.16 -2.43
CA GLY A 171 1.93 -11.77 -2.97
C GLY A 171 2.08 -10.26 -3.14
N VAL A 172 1.10 -9.60 -3.77
CA VAL A 172 1.08 -8.14 -3.94
C VAL A 172 1.06 -7.42 -2.59
N VAL A 173 0.17 -7.82 -1.69
CA VAL A 173 0.09 -7.23 -0.34
C VAL A 173 1.40 -7.45 0.42
N GLY A 174 2.00 -8.63 0.36
CA GLY A 174 3.31 -8.92 0.97
C GLY A 174 4.42 -8.02 0.44
N HIS A 175 4.43 -7.71 -0.87
CA HIS A 175 5.34 -6.74 -1.47
C HIS A 175 5.11 -5.33 -0.88
N GLU A 176 3.86 -4.88 -0.82
CA GLU A 176 3.52 -3.57 -0.24
C GLU A 176 3.89 -3.45 1.25
N PHE A 177 3.75 -4.54 2.02
CA PHE A 177 4.20 -4.58 3.42
C PHE A 177 5.71 -4.41 3.56
N SER A 178 6.51 -4.85 2.57
CA SER A 178 7.95 -4.58 2.56
C SER A 178 8.24 -3.08 2.49
N HIS A 179 7.48 -2.32 1.70
CA HIS A 179 7.61 -0.86 1.64
C HIS A 179 7.20 -0.18 2.94
N ILE A 180 6.21 -0.72 3.67
CA ILE A 180 5.86 -0.22 5.00
C ILE A 180 7.01 -0.48 5.98
N LEU A 181 7.51 -1.72 6.03
CA LEU A 181 8.56 -2.15 6.95
C LEU A 181 9.87 -1.37 6.73
N ASN A 182 10.25 -1.16 5.47
CA ASN A 182 11.48 -0.46 5.10
C ASN A 182 11.34 1.08 5.11
N GLY A 183 10.12 1.60 5.31
CA GLY A 183 9.85 3.04 5.37
C GLY A 183 9.91 3.75 4.01
N ASP A 184 9.72 3.01 2.92
CA ASP A 184 9.79 3.55 1.55
C ASP A 184 8.65 4.54 1.26
N MET A 185 7.48 4.32 1.88
CA MET A 185 6.32 5.22 1.78
C MET A 185 6.68 6.68 2.06
N ARG A 186 7.50 6.93 3.09
CA ARG A 186 7.89 8.29 3.50
C ARG A 186 8.68 8.99 2.40
N ILE A 187 9.57 8.25 1.76
CA ILE A 187 10.39 8.77 0.66
C ILE A 187 9.50 9.02 -0.55
N ASN A 188 8.60 8.09 -0.84
CA ASN A 188 7.68 8.17 -1.95
C ASN A 188 6.73 9.39 -1.85
N VAL A 189 6.16 9.65 -0.67
CA VAL A 189 5.32 10.85 -0.42
C VAL A 189 6.12 12.14 -0.58
N ARG A 190 7.37 12.18 -0.09
CA ARG A 190 8.25 13.35 -0.25
C ARG A 190 8.62 13.60 -1.71
N LEU A 191 8.87 12.54 -2.48
CA LEU A 191 9.16 12.65 -3.91
C LEU A 191 7.97 13.23 -4.68
N ILE A 192 6.73 12.83 -4.36
CA ILE A 192 5.53 13.45 -4.96
C ILE A 192 5.51 14.95 -4.67
N ALA A 193 5.68 15.34 -3.40
CA ALA A 193 5.65 16.74 -3.01
C ALA A 193 6.75 17.56 -3.71
N LEU A 194 7.97 17.03 -3.75
CA LEU A 194 9.11 17.68 -4.39
C LEU A 194 8.92 17.84 -5.91
N LEU A 195 8.52 16.78 -6.60
CA LEU A 195 8.40 16.75 -8.06
C LEU A 195 7.20 17.57 -8.56
N ALA A 196 6.16 17.78 -7.75
CA ALA A 196 4.99 18.56 -8.14
C ALA A 196 5.34 19.99 -8.60
N GLY A 197 6.30 20.65 -7.96
CA GLY A 197 6.74 21.99 -8.36
C GLY A 197 7.36 22.03 -9.76
N ILE A 198 8.16 21.02 -10.11
CA ILE A 198 8.75 20.87 -11.45
C ILE A 198 7.65 20.63 -12.50
N LEU A 199 6.67 19.78 -12.18
CA LEU A 199 5.56 19.44 -13.07
C LEU A 199 4.59 20.59 -13.30
N MET A 200 4.46 21.50 -12.33
CA MET A 200 3.56 22.66 -12.38
C MET A 200 3.84 23.58 -13.58
N ILE A 201 5.11 23.69 -14.01
CA ILE A 201 5.49 24.47 -15.20
C ILE A 201 4.85 23.91 -16.47
N GLY A 202 4.87 22.58 -16.63
CA GLY A 202 4.22 21.92 -17.75
C GLY A 202 2.70 22.07 -17.72
N GLN A 203 2.10 22.00 -16.54
CA GLN A 203 0.65 22.21 -16.35
C GLN A 203 0.24 23.64 -16.72
N ILE A 204 1.02 24.65 -16.33
CA ILE A 204 0.81 26.05 -16.73
C ILE A 204 0.96 26.20 -18.24
N GLY A 205 1.97 25.58 -18.85
CA GLY A 205 2.15 25.56 -20.30
C GLY A 205 0.93 24.98 -21.03
N HIS A 206 0.42 23.84 -20.56
CA HIS A 206 -0.78 23.21 -21.10
C HIS A 206 -2.04 24.07 -20.92
N PHE A 207 -2.18 24.74 -19.77
CA PHE A 207 -3.27 25.69 -19.52
C PHE A 207 -3.21 26.88 -20.49
N LEU A 208 -2.03 27.50 -20.68
CA LEU A 208 -1.83 28.63 -21.60
C LEU A 208 -2.05 28.24 -23.05
N LEU A 209 -1.60 27.05 -23.46
CA LEU A 209 -1.92 26.46 -24.77
C LEU A 209 -3.42 26.40 -24.98
N ARG A 210 -4.15 25.79 -24.04
CA ARG A 210 -5.59 25.63 -24.14
C ARG A 210 -6.28 27.00 -24.19
N ALA A 211 -5.87 27.95 -23.37
CA ALA A 211 -6.41 29.31 -23.37
C ALA A 211 -6.15 30.04 -24.71
N GLY A 212 -4.96 29.86 -25.30
CA GLY A 212 -4.60 30.43 -26.60
C GLY A 212 -5.42 29.84 -27.76
N PHE A 213 -5.67 28.53 -27.78
CA PHE A 213 -6.31 27.85 -28.91
C PHE A 213 -7.85 27.67 -28.78
N TYR A 214 -8.42 27.56 -27.57
CA TYR A 214 -9.85 27.28 -27.37
C TYR A 214 -10.73 28.53 -27.12
N SER A 215 -10.15 29.72 -26.93
CA SER A 215 -10.90 30.98 -26.87
C SER A 215 -11.28 31.50 -28.28
N GLY A 216 -11.82 30.62 -29.13
CA GLY A 216 -12.17 30.87 -30.53
C GLY A 216 -13.66 31.08 -30.80
N GLY A 217 -14.48 31.23 -29.75
CA GLY A 217 -15.92 31.44 -29.85
C GLY A 217 -16.31 32.91 -29.68
N ARG A 218 -16.51 33.61 -30.81
CA ARG A 218 -17.48 34.72 -31.01
C ARG A 218 -17.00 36.19 -31.10
N HIS A 219 -15.76 36.58 -30.81
CA HIS A 219 -15.35 38.01 -31.02
C HIS A 219 -14.08 38.15 -31.87
N ARG A 220 -14.27 38.15 -33.20
CA ARG A 220 -13.28 38.62 -34.18
C ARG A 220 -13.26 40.15 -34.15
N SER A 221 -12.22 40.74 -33.58
CA SER A 221 -11.65 42.02 -34.06
C SER A 221 -10.60 42.49 -33.04
N ARG A 222 -9.32 42.42 -33.44
CA ARG A 222 -8.14 43.18 -32.95
C ARG A 222 -7.02 42.45 -32.17
N ASP A 223 -7.27 41.35 -31.45
CA ASP A 223 -6.24 40.74 -30.54
C ASP A 223 -5.68 39.34 -30.93
N GLY A 224 -5.84 38.92 -32.19
CA GLY A 224 -5.37 37.60 -32.64
C GLY A 224 -3.86 37.35 -32.50
N ARG A 225 -3.03 38.41 -32.51
CA ARG A 225 -1.57 38.31 -32.32
C ARG A 225 -1.19 38.04 -30.87
N ALA A 226 -1.85 38.67 -29.90
CA ALA A 226 -1.61 38.44 -28.49
C ALA A 226 -2.03 37.02 -28.08
N GLN A 227 -3.18 36.57 -28.59
CA GLN A 227 -3.67 35.21 -28.34
C GLN A 227 -2.76 34.13 -28.95
N ALA A 228 -2.22 34.36 -30.16
CA ALA A 228 -1.22 33.47 -30.76
C ALA A 228 0.10 33.46 -29.96
N ALA A 229 0.54 34.62 -29.45
CA ALA A 229 1.75 34.70 -28.61
C ALA A 229 1.58 33.92 -27.29
N ILE A 230 0.42 34.04 -26.63
CA ILE A 230 0.09 33.25 -25.42
C ILE A 230 0.13 31.74 -25.71
N GLY A 231 -0.46 31.32 -26.83
CA GLY A 231 -0.42 29.92 -27.27
C GLY A 231 1.02 29.43 -27.52
N LEU A 232 1.86 30.24 -28.14
CA LEU A 232 3.26 29.87 -28.44
C LEU A 232 4.13 29.80 -27.16
N VAL A 233 3.94 30.73 -26.22
CA VAL A 233 4.57 30.65 -24.88
C VAL A 233 4.09 29.42 -24.13
N GLY A 234 2.78 29.12 -24.18
CA GLY A 234 2.24 27.89 -23.62
C GLY A 234 2.89 26.64 -24.22
N LEU A 235 3.10 26.61 -25.53
CA LEU A 235 3.76 25.50 -26.23
C LEU A 235 5.19 25.31 -25.72
N ALA A 236 5.93 26.40 -25.62
CA ALA A 236 7.31 26.37 -25.12
C ALA A 236 7.37 25.87 -23.67
N LEU A 237 6.49 26.38 -22.78
CA LEU A 237 6.42 25.92 -21.39
C LEU A 237 5.97 24.46 -21.27
N MET A 238 5.09 23.97 -22.14
CA MET A 238 4.71 22.56 -22.18
C MET A 238 5.91 21.67 -22.56
N VAL A 239 6.67 22.06 -23.59
CA VAL A 239 7.90 21.35 -24.00
C VAL A 239 8.94 21.35 -22.87
N ILE A 240 9.14 22.49 -22.19
CA ILE A 240 10.02 22.58 -21.02
C ILE A 240 9.49 21.70 -19.87
N GLY A 241 8.18 21.65 -19.67
CA GLY A 241 7.54 20.76 -18.71
C GLY A 241 7.86 19.29 -18.94
N TYR A 242 7.96 18.83 -20.19
CA TYR A 242 8.39 17.47 -20.51
C TYR A 242 9.83 17.17 -20.07
N VAL A 243 10.72 18.16 -20.07
CA VAL A 243 12.06 18.02 -19.49
C VAL A 243 11.96 17.77 -17.98
N GLY A 244 11.06 18.48 -17.30
CA GLY A 244 10.74 18.23 -15.90
C GLY A 244 10.22 16.82 -15.63
N VAL A 245 9.28 16.34 -16.44
CA VAL A 245 8.79 14.94 -16.38
C VAL A 245 9.92 13.93 -16.58
N PHE A 246 10.82 14.19 -17.53
CA PHE A 246 11.97 13.34 -17.78
C PHE A 246 12.90 13.21 -16.56
N PHE A 247 13.31 14.35 -15.98
CA PHE A 247 14.14 14.34 -14.77
C PHE A 247 13.42 13.75 -13.56
N GLY A 248 12.12 14.03 -13.40
CA GLY A 248 11.31 13.42 -12.34
C GLY A 248 11.31 11.90 -12.41
N ARG A 249 11.17 11.34 -13.62
CA ARG A 249 11.24 9.88 -13.85
C ARG A 249 12.64 9.32 -13.61
N LEU A 250 13.68 10.05 -13.99
CA LEU A 250 15.06 9.64 -13.73
C LEU A 250 15.33 9.56 -12.22
N ILE A 251 14.84 10.54 -11.46
CA ILE A 251 14.92 10.56 -9.99
C ILE A 251 14.13 9.37 -9.41
N GLN A 252 12.89 9.14 -9.86
CA GLN A 252 12.07 8.00 -9.40
C GLN A 252 12.73 6.64 -9.68
N SER A 253 13.20 6.42 -10.91
CA SER A 253 13.88 5.20 -11.36
C SER A 253 15.15 4.91 -10.55
N ALA A 254 15.93 5.94 -10.21
CA ALA A 254 17.14 5.81 -9.41
C ALA A 254 16.88 5.36 -7.95
N VAL A 255 15.67 5.61 -7.42
CA VAL A 255 15.29 5.22 -6.05
C VAL A 255 14.63 3.84 -6.01
N SER A 256 13.78 3.52 -6.98
CA SER A 256 12.86 2.39 -6.88
C SER A 256 13.50 1.04 -7.23
N ARG A 257 14.33 0.93 -8.29
CA ARG A 257 14.77 -0.39 -8.83
C ARG A 257 15.34 -1.39 -7.81
N GLN A 258 16.27 -0.96 -6.96
CA GLN A 258 16.85 -1.86 -5.94
C GLN A 258 15.85 -2.22 -4.84
N ARG A 259 14.89 -1.33 -4.56
CA ARG A 259 13.86 -1.53 -3.54
C ARG A 259 12.78 -2.50 -4.03
N GLU A 260 12.40 -2.42 -5.30
CA GLU A 260 11.43 -3.36 -5.89
C GLU A 260 11.93 -4.82 -5.79
N MET A 261 13.22 -5.05 -6.09
CA MET A 261 13.80 -6.40 -6.02
C MET A 261 13.85 -6.92 -4.57
N LEU A 262 14.14 -6.04 -3.61
CA LEU A 262 14.12 -6.37 -2.19
C LEU A 262 12.68 -6.63 -1.71
N ALA A 263 11.72 -5.83 -2.17
CA ALA A 263 10.31 -5.99 -1.85
C ALA A 263 9.75 -7.32 -2.38
N ASP A 264 10.12 -7.72 -3.60
CA ASP A 264 9.78 -9.05 -4.15
C ASP A 264 10.34 -10.19 -3.30
N ALA A 265 11.60 -10.10 -2.89
CA ALA A 265 12.21 -11.09 -2.01
C ALA A 265 11.53 -11.15 -0.63
N SER A 266 11.19 -10.00 -0.05
CA SER A 266 10.45 -9.91 1.21
C SER A 266 9.02 -10.46 1.07
N ALA A 267 8.35 -10.23 -0.06
CA ALA A 267 7.03 -10.82 -0.33
C ALA A 267 7.09 -12.35 -0.28
N VAL A 268 8.11 -12.95 -0.88
CA VAL A 268 8.35 -14.41 -0.77
C VAL A 268 8.68 -14.81 0.67
N GLN A 269 9.45 -14.01 1.40
CA GLN A 269 9.77 -14.30 2.80
C GLN A 269 8.53 -14.30 3.70
N PHE A 270 7.63 -13.33 3.53
CA PHE A 270 6.41 -13.20 4.33
C PHE A 270 5.37 -14.26 3.96
N THR A 271 5.14 -14.48 2.67
CA THR A 271 4.11 -15.42 2.17
C THR A 271 4.58 -16.87 2.13
N ARG A 272 5.90 -17.10 2.07
CA ARG A 272 6.52 -18.39 1.76
C ARG A 272 6.03 -19.01 0.44
N ASN A 273 5.50 -18.19 -0.46
CA ASN A 273 4.90 -18.61 -1.72
C ASN A 273 5.44 -17.77 -2.90
N PRO A 274 6.49 -18.25 -3.60
CA PRO A 274 7.03 -17.53 -4.76
C PRO A 274 6.06 -17.49 -5.96
N GLU A 275 5.14 -18.45 -6.08
CA GLU A 275 4.14 -18.45 -7.16
C GLU A 275 3.11 -17.33 -7.00
N GLY A 276 2.83 -16.87 -5.77
CA GLY A 276 1.89 -15.78 -5.51
C GLY A 276 2.34 -14.47 -6.17
N ILE A 277 3.49 -13.94 -5.75
CA ILE A 277 4.05 -12.70 -6.32
C ILE A 277 4.42 -12.85 -7.80
N GLY A 278 4.99 -14.00 -8.21
CA GLY A 278 5.35 -14.24 -9.61
C GLY A 278 4.13 -14.33 -10.53
N GLY A 279 3.03 -14.96 -10.07
CA GLY A 279 1.76 -15.02 -10.79
C GLY A 279 1.11 -13.66 -10.98
N ALA A 280 1.12 -12.83 -9.92
CA ALA A 280 0.63 -11.45 -9.97
C ALA A 280 1.39 -10.61 -11.01
N LEU A 281 2.73 -10.64 -10.98
CA LEU A 281 3.58 -9.95 -11.95
C LEU A 281 3.33 -10.42 -13.38
N PHE A 282 3.17 -11.72 -13.59
CA PHE A 282 2.87 -12.28 -14.90
C PHE A 282 1.50 -11.79 -15.42
N LYS A 283 0.46 -11.80 -14.58
CA LYS A 283 -0.87 -11.28 -14.95
C LYS A 283 -0.83 -9.80 -15.31
N ILE A 284 -0.08 -8.99 -14.58
CA ILE A 284 0.13 -7.56 -14.89
C ILE A 284 0.80 -7.39 -16.24
N GLY A 285 1.83 -8.18 -16.54
CA GLY A 285 2.49 -8.14 -17.85
C GLY A 285 1.56 -8.47 -19.03
N VAL A 286 0.54 -9.29 -18.81
CA VAL A 286 -0.42 -9.70 -19.84
C VAL A 286 -1.63 -8.76 -19.93
N LYS A 287 -2.21 -8.35 -18.79
CA LYS A 287 -3.45 -7.58 -18.74
C LYS A 287 -3.25 -6.07 -18.59
N GLY A 288 -2.07 -5.64 -18.15
CA GLY A 288 -1.75 -4.26 -17.80
C GLY A 288 -2.12 -3.90 -16.36
N GLY A 289 -1.44 -2.89 -15.82
CA GLY A 289 -1.61 -2.38 -14.45
C GLY A 289 -1.84 -0.87 -14.36
N TYR A 290 -2.14 -0.24 -15.50
CA TYR A 290 -2.27 1.20 -15.62
C TYR A 290 -3.55 1.70 -14.93
N LEU A 291 -3.46 2.91 -14.37
CA LEU A 291 -4.60 3.64 -13.84
C LEU A 291 -5.15 4.53 -14.97
N ASP A 292 -6.37 4.27 -15.40
CA ASP A 292 -6.97 4.91 -16.57
C ASP A 292 -7.83 6.13 -16.18
N THR A 293 -8.31 6.21 -14.93
CA THR A 293 -9.25 7.26 -14.49
C THR A 293 -8.60 8.37 -13.66
N THR A 294 -7.46 8.09 -13.02
CA THR A 294 -6.81 9.00 -12.08
C THR A 294 -5.88 10.01 -12.76
N SER A 295 -6.15 11.31 -12.62
CA SER A 295 -5.31 12.39 -13.17
C SER A 295 -3.90 12.47 -12.56
N HIS A 296 -3.70 11.87 -11.38
CA HIS A 296 -2.44 11.78 -10.66
C HIS A 296 -1.65 10.50 -10.94
N ALA A 297 -2.08 9.66 -11.90
CA ALA A 297 -1.41 8.40 -12.21
C ALA A 297 0.09 8.58 -12.55
N SER A 298 0.44 9.66 -13.25
CA SER A 298 1.84 9.97 -13.58
C SER A 298 2.70 10.25 -12.36
N ASP A 299 2.12 10.90 -11.35
CA ASP A 299 2.81 11.37 -10.15
C ASP A 299 3.10 10.21 -9.19
N MET A 300 2.34 9.12 -9.31
CA MET A 300 2.32 7.99 -8.37
C MET A 300 2.99 6.71 -8.87
N ASN A 301 3.55 6.73 -10.08
CA ASN A 301 4.19 5.57 -10.71
C ASN A 301 5.25 4.87 -9.84
N HIS A 302 5.91 5.58 -8.94
CA HIS A 302 6.94 5.05 -8.04
C HIS A 302 6.40 4.55 -6.68
N MET A 303 5.12 4.78 -6.40
CA MET A 303 4.44 4.23 -5.22
C MET A 303 3.70 2.93 -5.56
N CYS A 304 3.24 2.83 -6.79
CA CYS A 304 2.39 1.75 -7.26
C CYS A 304 3.17 0.49 -7.57
N PHE A 305 2.58 -0.66 -7.24
CA PHE A 305 3.08 -2.01 -7.48
C PHE A 305 3.51 -2.25 -8.95
N THR A 306 2.86 -1.54 -9.87
CA THR A 306 3.15 -1.53 -11.30
C THR A 306 3.04 -0.11 -11.87
N GLU A 307 3.55 0.08 -13.09
CA GLU A 307 3.42 1.34 -13.82
C GLU A 307 1.95 1.79 -13.89
N SER A 308 1.67 2.95 -13.30
CA SER A 308 0.33 3.56 -13.25
C SER A 308 0.01 4.35 -14.51
N ALA A 309 1.01 4.76 -15.30
CA ALA A 309 0.82 5.51 -16.54
C ALA A 309 1.48 4.82 -17.75
N ARG A 310 0.76 4.73 -18.88
CA ARG A 310 1.28 4.11 -20.11
C ARG A 310 2.45 4.91 -20.70
N MET A 311 3.55 4.23 -20.94
CA MET A 311 4.76 4.77 -21.56
C MET A 311 5.10 4.00 -22.83
N LYS A 312 5.03 4.67 -23.99
CA LYS A 312 5.34 4.04 -25.28
C LYS A 312 6.85 3.98 -25.58
N PHE A 313 7.70 4.65 -24.80
CA PHE A 313 9.14 4.73 -25.06
C PHE A 313 9.97 4.79 -23.75
N ALA A 314 10.99 3.92 -23.68
CA ALA A 314 12.11 3.82 -22.72
C ALA A 314 11.91 2.98 -21.44
N SER A 315 12.37 1.72 -21.50
CA SER A 315 12.64 0.83 -20.35
C SER A 315 13.62 1.42 -19.31
N LEU A 316 14.48 2.36 -19.72
CA LEU A 316 15.41 3.07 -18.82
C LEU A 316 14.72 4.09 -17.91
N LEU A 317 13.53 4.58 -18.28
CA LEU A 317 12.73 5.54 -17.50
C LEU A 317 11.59 4.88 -16.72
N ALA A 318 11.46 3.55 -16.82
CA ALA A 318 10.54 2.80 -15.97
C ALA A 318 10.95 2.95 -14.51
N SER A 319 10.00 3.22 -13.62
CA SER A 319 10.20 3.17 -12.17
C SER A 319 10.52 1.74 -11.73
N HIS A 320 9.96 0.76 -12.43
CA HIS A 320 10.07 -0.66 -12.13
C HIS A 320 11.11 -1.39 -13.00
N PRO A 321 11.86 -2.35 -12.45
CA PRO A 321 12.62 -3.30 -13.26
C PRO A 321 11.70 -4.10 -14.20
N PRO A 322 12.21 -4.58 -15.34
CA PRO A 322 11.45 -5.43 -16.25
C PRO A 322 10.82 -6.64 -15.53
N ILE A 323 9.56 -6.95 -15.86
CA ILE A 323 8.80 -8.04 -15.23
C ILE A 323 9.53 -9.39 -15.38
N ASP A 324 10.15 -9.65 -16.53
CA ASP A 324 10.91 -10.89 -16.76
C ASP A 324 12.09 -11.03 -15.79
N GLU A 325 12.81 -9.94 -15.51
CA GLU A 325 13.93 -9.90 -14.57
C GLU A 325 13.45 -10.14 -13.13
N ARG A 326 12.34 -9.51 -12.73
CA ARG A 326 11.73 -9.70 -11.41
C ARG A 326 11.31 -11.15 -11.17
N ILE A 327 10.57 -11.74 -12.13
CA ILE A 327 10.12 -13.14 -12.02
C ILE A 327 11.30 -14.11 -12.01
N GLN A 328 12.34 -13.84 -12.80
CA GLN A 328 13.55 -14.67 -12.81
C GLN A 328 14.31 -14.59 -11.48
N ALA A 329 14.36 -13.42 -10.85
CA ALA A 329 15.00 -13.23 -9.55
C ALA A 329 14.21 -13.87 -8.40
N ILE A 330 12.86 -13.86 -8.46
CA ILE A 330 12.00 -14.56 -7.50
C ILE A 330 12.27 -16.06 -7.53
N GLN A 331 12.17 -16.67 -8.72
CA GLN A 331 12.42 -18.08 -8.90
C GLN A 331 12.80 -18.41 -10.35
N PRO A 332 14.02 -18.91 -10.59
CA PRO A 332 14.44 -19.36 -11.91
C PRO A 332 13.47 -20.40 -12.50
N GLY A 333 13.07 -20.20 -13.75
CA GLY A 333 12.13 -21.11 -14.46
C GLY A 333 10.65 -20.87 -14.19
N LEU A 334 10.29 -19.99 -13.24
CA LEU A 334 8.88 -19.68 -12.93
C LEU A 334 8.13 -19.08 -14.13
N MET A 335 8.77 -18.17 -14.87
CA MET A 335 8.19 -17.58 -16.09
C MET A 335 7.75 -18.64 -17.10
N ALA A 336 8.56 -19.68 -17.32
CA ALA A 336 8.24 -20.75 -18.26
C ALA A 336 7.02 -21.57 -17.79
N ARG A 337 6.95 -21.85 -16.47
CA ARG A 337 5.81 -22.55 -15.85
C ARG A 337 4.51 -21.75 -15.99
N LEU A 338 4.56 -20.44 -15.72
CA LEU A 338 3.40 -19.55 -15.84
C LEU A 338 2.91 -19.44 -17.30
N LYS A 339 3.83 -19.32 -18.26
CA LYS A 339 3.50 -19.34 -19.70
C LYS A 339 2.89 -20.67 -20.15
N SER A 340 3.35 -21.80 -19.59
CA SER A 340 2.75 -23.13 -19.86
C SER A 340 1.32 -23.20 -19.35
N ARG A 341 1.09 -22.83 -18.08
CA ARG A 341 -0.27 -22.84 -17.48
C ARG A 341 -1.25 -21.96 -18.24
N LEU A 342 -0.82 -20.79 -18.72
CA LEU A 342 -1.67 -19.92 -19.53
C LEU A 342 -2.07 -20.57 -20.87
N ARG A 343 -1.17 -21.35 -21.47
CA ARG A 343 -1.42 -22.08 -22.72
C ARG A 343 -2.42 -23.21 -22.53
N ASP A 344 -2.33 -23.91 -21.40
CA ASP A 344 -3.22 -25.03 -21.08
C ASP A 344 -4.64 -24.55 -20.69
N THR A 345 -4.78 -23.30 -20.26
CA THR A 345 -6.07 -22.68 -19.89
C THR A 345 -6.78 -21.96 -21.04
N GLN A 346 -6.08 -21.63 -22.14
CA GLN A 346 -6.72 -21.15 -23.36
C GLN A 346 -7.16 -22.34 -24.22
N PRO A 347 -8.46 -22.52 -24.52
CA PRO A 347 -8.88 -23.59 -25.41
C PRO A 347 -8.25 -23.39 -26.79
N ALA A 348 -7.48 -24.39 -27.22
CA ALA A 348 -6.85 -24.46 -28.53
C ALA A 348 -7.93 -24.50 -29.62
N HIS A 349 -8.47 -23.35 -30.01
CA HIS A 349 -9.24 -23.25 -31.24
C HIS A 349 -8.31 -22.98 -32.42
N ALA A 350 -8.34 -23.95 -33.34
CA ALA A 350 -7.82 -23.94 -34.70
C ALA A 350 -6.30 -24.13 -34.89
N THR A 351 -5.87 -25.39 -35.00
CA THR A 351 -5.13 -25.87 -36.18
C THR A 351 -5.29 -27.39 -36.36
N ARG A 352 -5.82 -27.77 -37.53
CA ARG A 352 -5.83 -29.10 -38.20
C ARG A 352 -6.84 -30.16 -37.75
N ALA A 353 -8.02 -30.05 -38.37
CA ALA A 353 -8.65 -31.18 -39.05
C ALA A 353 -7.85 -31.58 -40.31
N ALA A 354 -8.03 -32.84 -40.75
CA ALA A 354 -7.35 -33.62 -41.80
C ALA A 354 -6.02 -34.24 -41.34
N THR A 355 -5.79 -35.55 -41.29
CA THR A 355 -6.33 -36.76 -41.97
C THR A 355 -5.77 -37.93 -41.11
N SER A 356 -6.44 -39.01 -40.71
CA SER A 356 -6.88 -40.15 -41.53
C SER A 356 -7.41 -41.29 -40.64
N GLN A 357 -8.62 -41.75 -40.97
CA GLN A 357 -9.24 -43.08 -40.81
C GLN A 357 -9.36 -43.82 -39.46
N PRO A 358 -10.52 -44.48 -39.23
CA PRO A 358 -10.74 -45.41 -38.12
C PRO A 358 -10.44 -46.87 -38.54
N SER A 359 -9.59 -47.56 -37.79
CA SER A 359 -9.46 -49.02 -37.85
C SER A 359 -9.91 -49.64 -36.54
N ALA A 360 -10.83 -50.59 -36.69
CA ALA A 360 -11.60 -51.26 -35.67
C ALA A 360 -10.80 -52.27 -34.81
N THR A 361 -11.37 -52.56 -33.64
CA THR A 361 -11.39 -53.85 -32.91
C THR A 361 -10.09 -54.46 -32.37
N ARG A 362 -10.00 -54.47 -31.03
CA ARG A 362 -9.76 -55.61 -30.09
C ARG A 362 -9.80 -54.98 -28.68
N GLY A 363 -10.64 -55.36 -27.72
CA GLY A 363 -10.97 -56.71 -27.26
C GLY A 363 -10.09 -57.05 -26.05
N GLY A 364 -10.61 -56.88 -24.82
CA GLY A 364 -9.96 -57.26 -23.55
C GLY A 364 -10.30 -56.26 -22.42
N ALA A 365 -11.39 -56.39 -21.69
CA ALA A 365 -11.61 -57.31 -20.55
C ALA A 365 -10.82 -56.90 -19.28
N ILE A 366 -11.59 -56.34 -18.32
CA ILE A 366 -11.56 -56.58 -16.86
C ILE A 366 -10.21 -56.83 -16.16
N SER A 367 -9.89 -55.95 -15.18
CA SER A 367 -9.48 -56.41 -13.85
C SER A 367 -9.66 -55.29 -12.82
N ALA A 368 -10.68 -55.47 -11.99
CA ALA A 368 -10.75 -54.91 -10.64
C ALA A 368 -9.84 -55.74 -9.74
N SER A 369 -9.03 -55.09 -8.91
CA SER A 369 -8.34 -55.75 -7.80
C SER A 369 -8.67 -55.02 -6.51
N SER A 370 -9.76 -55.48 -5.88
CA SER A 370 -9.90 -55.43 -4.43
C SER A 370 -8.84 -56.35 -3.83
N GLY A 371 -8.06 -55.81 -2.90
CA GLY A 371 -7.09 -56.56 -2.12
C GLY A 371 -7.13 -56.07 -0.68
N ALA A 372 -8.01 -56.65 0.12
CA ALA A 372 -7.97 -56.59 1.57
C ALA A 372 -7.25 -57.84 2.07
N ILE A 373 -6.12 -57.71 2.78
CA ILE A 373 -5.63 -58.73 3.71
C ILE A 373 -4.89 -58.05 4.88
N SER A 374 -5.53 -58.16 6.04
CA SER A 374 -5.03 -58.47 7.39
C SER A 374 -3.66 -57.96 7.87
N ALA A 375 -3.75 -57.16 8.94
CA ALA A 375 -3.21 -57.43 10.27
C ALA A 375 -1.79 -58.01 10.42
N SER A 376 -0.92 -57.20 11.01
CA SER A 376 0.06 -57.66 11.99
C SER A 376 0.03 -56.72 13.20
N SER A 377 -0.68 -57.18 14.23
CA SER A 377 -0.56 -56.72 15.61
C SER A 377 0.70 -57.35 16.18
N GLU A 378 1.71 -56.54 16.52
CA GLU A 378 2.64 -56.80 17.63
C GLU A 378 3.60 -55.59 17.80
N ALA A 379 3.20 -54.66 18.67
CA ALA A 379 4.10 -53.87 19.52
C ALA A 379 3.24 -53.17 20.59
N ILE A 380 2.71 -53.98 21.49
CA ILE A 380 2.15 -53.53 22.77
C ILE A 380 3.31 -53.10 23.69
N SER A 381 3.03 -52.08 24.49
CA SER A 381 3.81 -51.60 25.66
C SER A 381 4.87 -50.54 25.39
N ALA A 382 4.44 -49.28 25.37
CA ALA A 382 4.94 -48.22 26.28
C ALA A 382 4.43 -46.84 25.82
N PHE A 383 3.20 -46.47 26.17
CA PHE A 383 2.80 -45.07 26.45
C PHE A 383 1.32 -45.03 26.87
N SER A 384 1.03 -45.44 28.10
CA SER A 384 -0.27 -45.19 28.73
C SER A 384 -0.05 -44.80 30.18
N GLU A 385 0.42 -43.57 30.38
CA GLU A 385 0.28 -42.86 31.65
C GLU A 385 0.34 -41.36 31.39
N ALA A 386 -0.83 -40.72 31.45
CA ALA A 386 -1.11 -39.31 31.71
C ALA A 386 -2.31 -38.77 30.90
N VAL A 387 -3.45 -39.46 30.98
CA VAL A 387 -4.76 -38.81 30.85
C VAL A 387 -5.32 -38.68 32.25
N SER A 388 -5.11 -37.51 32.86
CA SER A 388 -5.78 -37.08 34.09
C SER A 388 -6.00 -35.57 34.04
N ALA A 389 -7.27 -35.19 33.84
CA ALA A 389 -8.00 -33.96 34.21
C ALA A 389 -7.33 -32.55 34.13
N PRO A 390 -7.99 -31.53 33.56
CA PRO A 390 -7.60 -30.14 33.79
C PRO A 390 -8.14 -29.65 35.14
N SER A 391 -7.26 -29.54 36.14
CA SER A 391 -7.53 -28.78 37.35
C SER A 391 -7.59 -27.28 37.03
N ARG A 392 -8.75 -26.66 37.27
CA ARG A 392 -8.87 -25.21 37.46
C ARG A 392 -7.96 -24.81 38.62
N GLY A 393 -6.95 -24.01 38.34
CA GLY A 393 -5.99 -23.55 39.34
C GLY A 393 -4.95 -22.65 38.70
N THR A 394 -5.10 -21.36 38.94
CA THR A 394 -4.17 -20.27 38.62
C THR A 394 -2.74 -20.66 38.97
N ARG A 395 -1.92 -20.96 37.96
CA ARG A 395 -0.46 -20.93 38.09
C ARG A 395 0.05 -19.94 37.06
N ALA A 396 0.47 -18.77 37.55
CA ALA A 396 1.31 -17.85 36.82
C ALA A 396 2.50 -18.66 36.26
N THR A 397 2.51 -18.91 34.96
CA THR A 397 3.70 -19.40 34.28
C THR A 397 4.80 -18.35 34.47
N PRO A 398 6.00 -18.73 34.97
CA PRO A 398 7.04 -17.76 35.24
C PRO A 398 7.38 -17.02 33.94
N ALA A 399 7.47 -15.69 34.02
CA ALA A 399 7.70 -14.78 32.89
C ALA A 399 8.93 -15.16 32.03
N ALA A 400 9.90 -15.90 32.61
CA ALA A 400 11.06 -16.44 31.92
C ALA A 400 10.72 -17.47 30.81
N SER A 401 9.57 -18.14 30.87
CA SER A 401 9.17 -19.19 29.89
C SER A 401 8.43 -18.65 28.66
N VAL A 402 7.81 -17.46 28.77
CA VAL A 402 7.03 -16.85 27.69
C VAL A 402 7.98 -16.23 26.65
N SER A 403 9.03 -15.53 27.10
CA SER A 403 10.02 -14.91 26.22
C SER A 403 10.74 -15.92 25.32
N ALA A 404 11.03 -17.13 25.83
CA ALA A 404 11.66 -18.20 25.07
C ALA A 404 10.77 -18.84 23.97
N ARG A 405 9.45 -18.57 24.02
CA ARG A 405 8.45 -19.07 23.07
C ARG A 405 8.05 -18.02 22.04
N VAL A 406 8.48 -16.76 22.19
CA VAL A 406 8.21 -15.68 21.23
C VAL A 406 8.80 -16.04 19.87
N GLY A 407 7.96 -16.00 18.82
CA GLY A 407 8.35 -16.31 17.44
C GLY A 407 8.39 -17.80 17.08
N LYS A 408 8.05 -18.72 18.00
CA LYS A 408 7.93 -20.16 17.71
C LYS A 408 6.46 -20.58 17.75
N VAL A 409 5.87 -20.82 16.59
CA VAL A 409 4.56 -21.47 16.48
C VAL A 409 4.74 -22.96 16.81
N SER A 410 3.95 -23.46 17.76
CA SER A 410 3.88 -24.88 18.12
C SER A 410 2.45 -25.36 18.03
N ASP A 411 2.23 -26.66 17.80
CA ASP A 411 0.89 -27.25 17.72
C ASP A 411 0.03 -26.91 18.95
N GLN A 412 0.66 -26.81 20.13
CA GLN A 412 -0.03 -26.40 21.37
C GLN A 412 -0.51 -24.93 21.31
N THR A 413 0.30 -24.04 20.74
CA THR A 413 -0.02 -22.61 20.60
C THR A 413 -1.11 -22.40 19.55
N GLU A 414 -1.05 -23.14 18.45
CA GLU A 414 -2.08 -23.12 17.40
C GLU A 414 -3.41 -23.70 17.90
N ALA A 415 -3.38 -24.82 18.63
CA ALA A 415 -4.56 -25.41 19.25
C ALA A 415 -5.19 -24.46 20.30
N TYR A 416 -4.36 -23.76 21.08
CA TYR A 416 -4.83 -22.73 22.00
C TYR A 416 -5.52 -21.57 21.26
N ALA A 417 -4.89 -21.02 20.22
CA ALA A 417 -5.47 -19.92 19.43
C ALA A 417 -6.78 -20.34 18.75
N THR A 418 -6.83 -21.55 18.19
CA THR A 418 -8.02 -22.09 17.55
C THR A 418 -9.16 -22.27 18.56
N ARG A 419 -8.86 -22.82 19.74
CA ARG A 419 -9.85 -22.95 20.82
C ARG A 419 -10.36 -21.60 21.29
N LEU A 420 -9.45 -20.65 21.54
CA LEU A 420 -9.82 -19.29 21.97
C LEU A 420 -10.74 -18.62 20.94
N LEU A 421 -10.40 -18.71 19.64
CA LEU A 421 -11.24 -18.17 18.56
C LEU A 421 -12.60 -18.87 18.45
N ALA A 422 -12.66 -20.18 18.68
CA ALA A 422 -13.90 -20.94 18.69
C ALA A 422 -14.79 -20.58 19.89
N ASP A 423 -14.18 -20.27 21.03
CA ASP A 423 -14.89 -19.88 22.24
C ASP A 423 -15.45 -18.45 22.15
N LEU A 424 -14.97 -17.61 21.23
CA LEU A 424 -15.45 -16.23 21.07
C LEU A 424 -16.79 -16.14 20.32
N PRO A 425 -17.85 -15.60 20.97
CA PRO A 425 -19.13 -15.39 20.29
C PRO A 425 -18.98 -14.53 19.04
N ALA A 426 -19.73 -14.86 17.98
CA ALA A 426 -19.73 -14.06 16.75
C ALA A 426 -20.13 -12.60 17.02
N THR A 427 -21.10 -12.37 17.90
CA THR A 427 -21.54 -11.04 18.35
C THR A 427 -20.41 -10.25 19.00
N PHE A 428 -19.63 -10.87 19.87
CA PHE A 428 -18.46 -10.24 20.51
C PHE A 428 -17.46 -9.80 19.44
N ARG A 429 -17.07 -10.70 18.54
CA ARG A 429 -16.12 -10.40 17.45
C ARG A 429 -16.62 -9.25 16.56
N THR A 430 -17.87 -9.30 16.12
CA THR A 430 -18.45 -8.24 15.27
C THR A 430 -18.44 -6.88 15.97
N LEU A 431 -18.73 -6.83 17.28
CA LEU A 431 -18.70 -5.58 18.05
C LEU A 431 -17.30 -4.95 18.08
N LEU A 432 -16.23 -5.76 18.19
CA LEU A 432 -14.85 -5.25 18.23
C LEU A 432 -14.44 -4.54 16.93
N TYR A 433 -15.06 -4.88 15.80
CA TYR A 433 -14.83 -4.21 14.53
C TYR A 433 -15.62 -2.90 14.36
N THR A 434 -16.50 -2.55 15.30
CA THR A 434 -17.25 -1.29 15.29
C THR A 434 -16.57 -0.25 16.19
N ARG A 435 -16.60 1.03 15.79
CA ARG A 435 -16.04 2.12 16.61
C ARG A 435 -16.61 2.14 18.03
N ALA A 436 -17.94 2.05 18.15
CA ALA A 436 -18.62 2.05 19.45
C ALA A 436 -18.23 0.82 20.29
N GLY A 437 -18.29 -0.40 19.72
CA GLY A 437 -17.95 -1.62 20.45
C GLY A 437 -16.50 -1.69 20.89
N ALA A 438 -15.57 -1.18 20.08
CA ALA A 438 -14.16 -1.08 20.43
C ALA A 438 -13.90 -0.12 21.61
N ILE A 439 -14.56 1.04 21.63
CA ILE A 439 -14.53 1.97 22.78
C ILE A 439 -15.06 1.29 24.04
N GLN A 440 -16.22 0.63 23.95
CA GLN A 440 -16.82 -0.05 25.10
C GLN A 440 -15.99 -1.23 25.59
N LEU A 441 -15.23 -1.90 24.71
CA LEU A 441 -14.26 -2.92 25.13
C LEU A 441 -13.20 -2.31 26.05
N CYS A 442 -12.63 -1.14 25.71
CA CYS A 442 -11.63 -0.47 26.55
C CYS A 442 -12.17 -0.18 27.94
N TYR A 443 -13.42 0.29 28.05
CA TYR A 443 -14.06 0.52 29.34
C TYR A 443 -14.36 -0.80 30.06
N GLY A 444 -14.91 -1.79 29.35
CA GLY A 444 -15.22 -3.12 29.88
C GLY A 444 -14.00 -3.79 30.50
N LEU A 445 -12.84 -3.73 29.85
CA LEU A 445 -11.59 -4.29 30.37
C LEU A 445 -11.10 -3.64 31.68
N LEU A 446 -11.54 -2.42 32.00
CA LEU A 446 -11.18 -1.69 33.21
C LEU A 446 -12.21 -1.83 34.35
N VAL A 447 -13.45 -2.23 34.02
CA VAL A 447 -14.55 -2.30 34.99
C VAL A 447 -15.11 -3.71 35.18
N HIS A 448 -14.55 -4.72 34.53
CA HIS A 448 -15.06 -6.08 34.63
C HIS A 448 -14.83 -6.70 36.03
N GLU A 449 -13.80 -6.27 36.76
CA GLU A 449 -13.52 -6.75 38.12
C GLU A 449 -14.29 -6.00 39.21
N THR A 450 -15.05 -4.95 38.86
CA THR A 450 -15.78 -4.12 39.84
C THR A 450 -17.20 -4.59 40.07
N THR A 451 -17.74 -4.27 41.24
CA THR A 451 -19.14 -4.56 41.57
C THR A 451 -20.10 -3.75 40.68
N ASP A 452 -21.33 -4.22 40.48
CA ASP A 452 -22.30 -3.54 39.61
C ASP A 452 -22.56 -2.08 40.06
N ALA A 453 -22.56 -1.81 41.38
CA ALA A 453 -22.75 -0.47 41.92
C ALA A 453 -21.56 0.46 41.58
N GLU A 454 -20.34 -0.01 41.82
CA GLU A 454 -19.11 0.74 41.48
C GLU A 454 -18.97 0.95 39.98
N ARG A 455 -19.33 -0.05 39.18
CA ARG A 455 -19.33 0.03 37.72
C ARG A 455 -20.24 1.16 37.23
N HIS A 456 -21.48 1.22 37.74
CA HIS A 456 -22.41 2.29 37.38
C HIS A 456 -21.87 3.67 37.76
N THR A 457 -21.29 3.81 38.96
CA THR A 457 -20.69 5.08 39.41
C THR A 457 -19.50 5.50 38.53
N ARG A 458 -18.57 4.59 38.26
CA ARG A 458 -17.38 4.86 37.44
C ARG A 458 -17.76 5.23 35.99
N LEU A 459 -18.70 4.50 35.39
CA LEU A 459 -19.15 4.76 34.02
C LEU A 459 -19.98 6.05 33.90
N ALA A 460 -20.73 6.43 34.95
CA ALA A 460 -21.49 7.69 34.97
C ALA A 460 -20.58 8.94 35.00
N GLY A 461 -19.36 8.81 35.53
CA GLY A 461 -18.37 9.90 35.60
C GLY A 461 -17.61 10.16 34.28
N LEU A 462 -17.84 9.37 33.23
CA LEU A 462 -17.17 9.55 31.94
C LEU A 462 -17.75 10.72 31.15
N ASN A 463 -16.92 11.32 30.29
CA ASN A 463 -17.38 12.34 29.36
C ASN A 463 -18.36 11.73 28.35
N GLN A 464 -19.62 12.17 28.41
CA GLN A 464 -20.75 11.60 27.67
C GLN A 464 -20.92 12.14 26.23
N HIS A 465 -19.85 12.54 25.55
CA HIS A 465 -19.96 13.11 24.20
C HIS A 465 -20.09 12.03 23.12
N GLY A 466 -21.26 11.98 22.47
CA GLY A 466 -21.49 11.15 21.29
C GLY A 466 -21.26 9.65 21.52
N LEU A 467 -20.42 9.04 20.68
CA LEU A 467 -20.09 7.60 20.73
C LEU A 467 -19.12 7.22 21.87
N LEU A 468 -18.56 8.20 22.58
CA LEU A 468 -17.51 7.99 23.59
C LEU A 468 -18.06 7.76 25.00
N GLY A 469 -19.35 8.03 25.23
CA GLY A 469 -20.02 7.74 26.50
C GLY A 469 -20.14 6.24 26.75
N ALA A 470 -20.35 5.87 28.01
CA ALA A 470 -20.66 4.48 28.36
C ALA A 470 -22.00 4.07 27.73
N ASN A 471 -22.02 2.95 27.02
CA ASN A 471 -23.24 2.36 26.46
C ASN A 471 -23.54 1.03 27.18
N PRO A 472 -24.53 1.00 28.09
CA PRO A 472 -24.87 -0.20 28.86
C PRO A 472 -25.21 -1.41 27.97
N GLU A 473 -25.96 -1.21 26.89
CA GLU A 473 -26.39 -2.32 26.02
C GLU A 473 -25.22 -3.01 25.31
N LEU A 474 -24.17 -2.25 24.99
CA LEU A 474 -22.96 -2.79 24.37
C LEU A 474 -22.05 -3.45 25.41
N LEU A 475 -21.91 -2.83 26.59
CA LEU A 475 -21.18 -3.41 27.72
C LEU A 475 -21.78 -4.75 28.16
N ASP A 476 -23.10 -4.85 28.27
CA ASP A 476 -23.80 -6.09 28.63
C ASP A 476 -23.57 -7.22 27.62
N LYS A 477 -23.27 -6.90 26.36
CA LYS A 477 -22.89 -7.88 25.33
C LYS A 477 -21.42 -8.31 25.41
N LEU A 478 -20.56 -7.48 25.99
CA LEU A 478 -19.11 -7.71 26.06
C LEU A 478 -18.69 -8.36 27.40
N LEU A 479 -19.17 -7.83 28.52
CA LEU A 479 -18.79 -8.22 29.88
C LEU A 479 -18.89 -9.73 30.13
N PRO A 480 -19.98 -10.45 29.76
CA PRO A 480 -20.08 -11.89 30.01
C PRO A 480 -18.95 -12.69 29.35
N THR A 481 -18.46 -12.23 28.20
CA THR A 481 -17.34 -12.89 27.50
C THR A 481 -16.01 -12.55 28.17
N ILE A 482 -15.83 -11.31 28.61
CA ILE A 482 -14.64 -10.84 29.33
C ILE A 482 -14.52 -11.59 30.66
N ASP A 483 -15.60 -11.69 31.44
CA ASP A 483 -15.61 -12.37 32.74
C ASP A 483 -15.37 -13.88 32.61
N ARG A 484 -15.96 -14.50 31.58
CA ARG A 484 -15.81 -15.95 31.35
C ARG A 484 -14.39 -16.33 30.93
N LEU A 485 -13.75 -15.53 30.08
CA LEU A 485 -12.40 -15.81 29.56
C LEU A 485 -11.29 -15.16 30.42
N GLY A 486 -11.62 -14.18 31.25
CA GLY A 486 -10.72 -13.54 32.20
C GLY A 486 -9.47 -12.95 31.55
N ALA A 487 -8.30 -13.25 32.12
CA ALA A 487 -7.02 -12.71 31.66
C ALA A 487 -6.66 -13.11 30.21
N ASP A 488 -7.15 -14.27 29.74
CA ASP A 488 -6.78 -14.83 28.43
C ASP A 488 -7.29 -13.98 27.26
N ILE A 489 -8.36 -13.21 27.44
CA ILE A 489 -8.99 -12.44 26.36
C ILE A 489 -8.57 -10.96 26.32
N ARG A 490 -7.90 -10.44 27.36
CA ARG A 490 -7.60 -9.00 27.50
C ARG A 490 -6.83 -8.45 26.30
N PHE A 491 -5.66 -9.03 26.01
CA PHE A 491 -4.80 -8.60 24.92
C PHE A 491 -5.36 -8.99 23.54
N PRO A 492 -5.84 -10.24 23.32
CA PRO A 492 -6.41 -10.61 22.02
C PRO A 492 -7.64 -9.78 21.63
N ALA A 493 -8.53 -9.44 22.57
CA ALA A 493 -9.67 -8.58 22.26
C ALA A 493 -9.24 -7.16 21.90
N LEU A 494 -8.23 -6.61 22.60
CA LEU A 494 -7.71 -5.28 22.28
C LEU A 494 -7.08 -5.26 20.88
N GLU A 495 -6.26 -6.26 20.55
CA GLU A 495 -5.69 -6.45 19.20
C GLU A 495 -6.79 -6.52 18.12
N LEU A 496 -7.85 -7.30 18.35
CA LEU A 496 -9.00 -7.39 17.43
C LEU A 496 -9.76 -6.06 17.29
N ALA A 497 -9.76 -5.21 18.33
CA ALA A 497 -10.42 -3.91 18.32
C ALA A 497 -9.56 -2.79 17.70
N MET A 498 -8.24 -2.98 17.57
CA MET A 498 -7.31 -1.97 17.06
C MET A 498 -7.70 -1.37 15.69
N PRO A 499 -8.17 -2.15 14.70
CA PRO A 499 -8.60 -1.59 13.41
C PRO A 499 -9.73 -0.55 13.57
N ALA A 500 -10.66 -0.77 14.49
CA ALA A 500 -11.75 0.17 14.77
C ALA A 500 -11.27 1.38 15.59
N LEU A 501 -10.40 1.17 16.59
CA LEU A 501 -9.82 2.25 17.39
C LEU A 501 -8.95 3.21 16.58
N ARG A 502 -8.24 2.71 15.56
CA ARG A 502 -7.41 3.54 14.67
C ARG A 502 -8.21 4.44 13.74
N LYS A 503 -9.51 4.18 13.55
CA LYS A 503 -10.42 5.05 12.79
C LYS A 503 -10.97 6.22 13.61
N LEU A 504 -10.66 6.31 14.91
CA LEU A 504 -11.08 7.45 15.73
C LEU A 504 -10.33 8.71 15.29
N ASP A 505 -11.08 9.79 15.14
CA ASP A 505 -10.50 11.09 14.85
C ASP A 505 -9.60 11.56 16.01
N PRO A 506 -8.64 12.47 15.79
CA PRO A 506 -7.69 12.89 16.84
C PRO A 506 -8.36 13.34 18.15
N ASP A 507 -9.48 14.05 18.06
CA ASP A 507 -10.25 14.52 19.21
C ASP A 507 -11.00 13.39 19.92
N GLU A 508 -11.55 12.44 19.15
CA GLU A 508 -12.20 11.23 19.70
C GLU A 508 -11.18 10.36 20.44
N ARG A 509 -9.99 10.18 19.85
CA ARG A 509 -8.89 9.44 20.46
C ARG A 509 -8.40 10.10 21.74
N ALA A 510 -8.23 11.43 21.75
CA ALA A 510 -7.85 12.16 22.95
C ALA A 510 -8.87 11.98 24.07
N SER A 511 -10.17 12.12 23.73
CA SER A 511 -11.28 11.94 24.66
C SER A 511 -11.36 10.51 25.21
N LEU A 512 -11.17 9.49 24.37
CA LEU A 512 -11.10 8.09 24.80
C LEU A 512 -9.96 7.88 25.80
N LEU A 513 -8.77 8.41 25.50
CA LEU A 513 -7.62 8.30 26.40
C LEU A 513 -7.86 8.98 27.74
N ASP A 514 -8.56 10.13 27.75
CA ASP A 514 -8.91 10.81 28.99
C ASP A 514 -9.95 10.02 29.81
N ASN A 515 -10.97 9.45 29.17
CA ASN A 515 -11.92 8.55 29.82
C ASN A 515 -11.24 7.29 30.38
N VAL A 516 -10.32 6.69 29.63
CA VAL A 516 -9.51 5.55 30.09
C VAL A 516 -8.64 5.94 31.30
N ARG A 517 -8.01 7.11 31.29
CA ARG A 517 -7.24 7.62 32.44
C ARG A 517 -8.13 7.85 33.66
N LEU A 518 -9.33 8.38 33.48
CA LEU A 518 -10.31 8.57 34.57
C LEU A 518 -10.67 7.22 35.20
N LEU A 519 -10.93 6.19 34.39
CA LEU A 519 -11.22 4.84 34.91
C LEU A 519 -10.03 4.22 35.62
N ILE A 520 -8.81 4.39 35.10
CA ILE A 520 -7.58 3.89 35.73
C ILE A 520 -7.32 4.58 37.08
N HIS A 521 -7.60 5.88 37.19
CA HIS A 521 -7.43 6.62 38.45
C HIS A 521 -8.55 6.40 39.46
N ALA A 522 -9.69 5.86 39.02
CA ALA A 522 -10.79 5.46 39.88
C ALA A 522 -10.61 4.05 40.49
N ASP A 523 -9.62 3.31 39.99
CA ASP A 523 -9.11 2.03 40.51
C ASP A 523 -8.04 2.26 41.57
#